data_AF-A0A537SC88-F1
#
_entry.id   AF-A0A537SC88-F1
#
_cell.length_a   1.000
_cell.length_b   1.000
_cell.length_c   1.000
_cell.angle_alpha   90.00
_cell.angle_beta   90.00
_cell.angle_gamma   90.00
#
_symmetry.space_group_name_H-M   'P 1'
#
loop_
_entity.id
_entity.type
_entity.pdbx_description
1 polymer ?
#
loop_
_entity_poly.entity_id
_entity_poly.type
_entity_poly.pdbx_seq_one_letter_code
_entity_poly.pdbx_strand_id
1 'polypeptide(L)'
;MRPNLDQCTSTKEAPSVSLRSVEARTRDPLVRPPSDTPLGRVATTKQVSQVADIRTVPSYVSQDPFVVSAVELGNYRAVLAVPMLKDNELVGSINIQRQQAQPFTDKQVELVANFAAQAVIAIENTRLLNELRESLQQQTATADVLKVISSSPGELEPVFQAMLENAVRICAASFGNLYLRDGEFFHLAAFHNTPPAFVASRRDRPYRPGPNSPPGRLMRTRAVIHVANLMADPSYLERDPGVVAFAELAGSRTVVLVPMLKEGELIGYLSIYRQEVRPFADKQIELLMNFASQAVIAIENTRLLNELRESLQQQTATSEVLGVISSSPGELEPVFQVMLQNALRICEAKFGMLLRYSDGAFVAQAMVGAPPALVDALMRKPFTPAPGIPLDRMLRTKKVVHTLDAAVEESKPLSARLSGARSHIVVPMLKDDELIGSISIYRQEVRPFTDKQVELVANFAAQAVIAIENTRLLNELRESLQQQTATANVLKVISRSTFDLVTVLGELRLHRGVRAHGRSGAAARTWHCGRARAAGAEDRPRSRCGGGRGLHPSRGAPDRRLPHHAGSTADAGRRADRRVQFGESGRASVHREGD
;
A
#
# COMPACT_ATOMS: atom_id res chain seq x y z
N MET A 1 37.31 34.71 -11.73
CA MET A 1 38.59 35.14 -11.12
C MET A 1 38.76 34.39 -9.81
N ARG A 2 39.89 33.68 -9.63
CA ARG A 2 40.33 33.14 -8.32
C ARG A 2 41.44 34.07 -7.81
N PRO A 3 41.45 34.50 -6.53
CA PRO A 3 42.61 35.20 -5.97
C PRO A 3 43.76 34.21 -5.68
N ASN A 4 45.00 34.66 -5.92
CA ASN A 4 46.22 33.91 -5.61
C ASN A 4 46.42 33.73 -4.10
N LEU A 5 47.04 32.62 -3.71
CA LEU A 5 47.30 32.23 -2.31
C LEU A 5 48.80 32.29 -1.92
N ASP A 6 49.66 32.84 -2.79
CA ASP A 6 51.13 32.72 -2.71
C ASP A 6 51.86 33.93 -2.09
N GLN A 7 51.21 34.75 -1.25
CA GLN A 7 51.87 35.91 -0.60
C GLN A 7 51.57 36.03 0.90
N CYS A 8 52.02 35.05 1.69
CA CYS A 8 52.23 35.21 3.15
C CYS A 8 53.20 34.16 3.75
N THR A 9 54.35 33.94 3.10
CA THR A 9 55.46 33.11 3.64
C THR A 9 56.63 33.97 4.10
N SER A 10 56.37 34.83 5.10
CA SER A 10 57.41 35.54 5.86
C SER A 10 57.05 35.63 7.34
N THR A 11 56.93 34.46 7.96
CA THR A 11 56.94 34.32 9.42
C THR A 11 58.29 33.74 9.82
N LYS A 12 59.04 34.49 10.63
CA LYS A 12 60.27 34.00 11.28
C LYS A 12 59.97 32.67 11.98
N GLU A 13 60.84 31.69 11.78
CA GLU A 13 60.72 30.37 12.40
C GLU A 13 60.56 30.50 13.92
N ALA A 14 59.41 30.07 14.43
CA ALA A 14 59.26 29.78 15.85
C ALA A 14 60.04 28.49 16.14
N PRO A 15 60.76 28.39 17.28
CA PRO A 15 61.56 27.21 17.59
C PRO A 15 60.67 25.96 17.63
N SER A 16 61.11 24.91 16.94
CA SER A 16 60.35 23.68 16.74
C SER A 16 60.03 22.99 18.06
N VAL A 17 58.75 23.03 18.45
CA VAL A 17 58.19 22.11 19.44
C VAL A 17 58.42 20.70 18.89
N SER A 18 59.20 19.88 19.60
CA SER A 18 59.79 18.69 19.00
C SER A 18 58.74 17.65 18.60
N LEU A 19 58.82 17.17 17.34
CA LEU A 19 57.94 16.14 16.77
C LEU A 19 57.83 14.90 17.67
N ARG A 20 58.92 14.53 18.36
CA ARG A 20 58.98 13.41 19.32
C ARG A 20 57.95 13.53 20.46
N SER A 21 57.65 14.75 20.92
CA SER A 21 56.66 14.99 21.98
C SER A 21 55.22 14.77 21.50
N VAL A 22 54.96 14.91 20.20
CA VAL A 22 53.68 14.63 19.55
C VAL A 22 53.56 13.13 19.31
N GLU A 23 54.59 12.49 18.72
CA GLU A 23 54.62 11.04 18.46
C GLU A 23 54.44 10.19 19.72
N ALA A 24 55.01 10.61 20.85
CA ALA A 24 54.83 9.94 22.14
C ALA A 24 53.35 9.97 22.62
N ARG A 25 52.63 11.07 22.35
CA ARG A 25 51.22 11.26 22.74
C ARG A 25 50.24 10.51 21.84
N THR A 26 50.66 10.12 20.63
CA THR A 26 49.82 9.31 19.72
C THR A 26 49.72 7.84 20.15
N ARG A 27 50.63 7.35 21.02
CA ARG A 27 50.65 5.95 21.48
C ARG A 27 49.82 5.66 22.73
N ASP A 28 49.65 6.65 23.61
CA ASP A 28 48.73 6.58 24.75
C ASP A 28 47.98 7.92 24.87
N PRO A 29 46.69 7.98 24.50
CA PRO A 29 45.95 9.24 24.43
C PRO A 29 45.49 9.75 25.82
N LEU A 30 45.58 8.94 26.88
CA LEU A 30 45.02 9.25 28.20
C LEU A 30 46.06 9.87 29.14
N VAL A 31 46.28 11.17 28.97
CA VAL A 31 47.16 11.95 29.85
C VAL A 31 46.53 12.14 31.24
N ARG A 32 47.21 11.66 32.29
CA ARG A 32 46.89 11.94 33.69
C ARG A 32 47.95 12.90 34.27
N PRO A 33 47.75 14.23 34.21
CA PRO A 33 48.73 15.18 34.69
C PRO A 33 48.82 15.15 36.23
N PRO A 34 50.01 15.13 36.83
CA PRO A 34 50.15 15.21 38.29
C PRO A 34 49.52 16.49 38.86
N SER A 35 48.89 16.38 40.03
CA SER A 35 48.01 17.41 40.61
C SER A 35 48.71 18.71 41.02
N ASP A 36 50.04 18.70 41.13
CA ASP A 36 50.89 19.86 41.43
C ASP A 36 51.28 20.65 40.17
N THR A 37 51.21 20.03 38.98
CA THR A 37 51.39 20.73 37.69
C THR A 37 50.28 21.74 37.43
N PRO A 38 50.50 22.80 36.63
CA PRO A 38 49.44 23.73 36.27
C PRO A 38 48.21 23.07 35.62
N LEU A 39 48.43 22.04 34.79
CA LEU A 39 47.34 21.30 34.14
C LEU A 39 46.57 20.41 35.12
N GLY A 40 47.26 19.73 36.05
CA GLY A 40 46.61 18.93 37.11
C GLY A 40 45.86 19.80 38.14
N ARG A 41 46.39 20.99 38.44
CA ARG A 41 45.69 22.01 39.22
C ARG A 41 44.42 22.46 38.52
N VAL A 42 44.50 22.87 37.25
CA VAL A 42 43.31 23.23 36.43
C VAL A 42 42.27 22.10 36.45
N ALA A 43 42.70 20.84 36.31
CA ALA A 43 41.81 19.68 36.32
C ALA A 43 41.06 19.49 37.66
N THR A 44 41.68 19.88 38.78
CA THR A 44 41.14 19.68 40.13
C THR A 44 40.39 20.92 40.66
N THR A 45 40.95 22.11 40.49
CA THR A 45 40.43 23.36 41.06
C THR A 45 39.49 24.12 40.12
N LYS A 46 39.53 23.82 38.81
CA LYS A 46 38.84 24.57 37.75
C LYS A 46 39.22 26.06 37.69
N GLN A 47 40.37 26.43 38.27
CA GLN A 47 40.91 27.80 38.25
C GLN A 47 42.16 27.88 37.36
N VAL A 48 42.43 29.07 36.83
CA VAL A 48 43.70 29.37 36.14
C VAL A 48 44.86 29.03 37.07
N SER A 49 45.82 28.26 36.57
CA SER A 49 47.06 27.96 37.28
C SER A 49 48.26 28.29 36.42
N GLN A 50 49.25 28.95 37.00
CA GLN A 50 50.54 29.16 36.36
C GLN A 50 51.71 28.79 37.28
N VAL A 51 52.85 28.52 36.67
CA VAL A 51 54.14 28.30 37.34
C VAL A 51 55.21 29.04 36.55
N ALA A 52 56.02 29.84 37.25
CA ALA A 52 57.12 30.59 36.67
C ALA A 52 58.29 29.70 36.20
N ASP A 53 58.52 28.56 36.86
CA ASP A 53 59.48 27.56 36.43
C ASP A 53 59.02 26.14 36.80
N ILE A 54 58.60 25.35 35.81
CA ILE A 54 58.08 23.99 35.95
C ILE A 54 59.09 23.05 36.60
N ARG A 55 60.39 23.37 36.56
CA ARG A 55 61.44 22.59 37.22
C ARG A 55 61.40 22.66 38.76
N THR A 56 60.65 23.60 39.34
CA THR A 56 60.47 23.72 40.79
C THR A 56 59.27 22.94 41.32
N VAL A 57 58.46 22.35 40.43
CA VAL A 57 57.27 21.57 40.79
C VAL A 57 57.71 20.18 41.28
N PRO A 58 57.18 19.67 42.42
CA PRO A 58 57.59 18.38 42.99
C PRO A 58 57.65 17.22 42.00
N SER A 59 56.67 17.09 41.11
CA SER A 59 56.63 16.06 40.06
C SER A 59 57.82 16.11 39.09
N TYR A 60 58.42 17.28 38.83
CA TYR A 60 59.67 17.35 38.06
C TYR A 60 60.87 16.85 38.89
N VAL A 61 60.92 17.22 40.17
CA VAL A 61 61.99 16.82 41.10
C VAL A 61 61.97 15.31 41.38
N SER A 62 60.79 14.71 41.48
CA SER A 62 60.60 13.25 41.61
C SER A 62 60.70 12.49 40.28
N GLN A 63 61.12 13.17 39.20
CA GLN A 63 61.26 12.61 37.85
C GLN A 63 60.00 11.94 37.28
N ASP A 64 58.83 12.55 37.46
CA ASP A 64 57.60 12.11 36.79
C ASP A 64 57.80 12.08 35.25
N PRO A 65 57.59 10.93 34.58
CA PRO A 65 57.89 10.79 33.16
C PRO A 65 57.11 11.75 32.25
N PHE A 66 55.89 12.16 32.62
CA PHE A 66 55.09 13.10 31.85
C PHE A 66 55.64 14.52 31.98
N VAL A 67 56.02 14.95 33.19
CA VAL A 67 56.58 16.29 33.42
C VAL A 67 58.00 16.40 32.87
N VAL A 68 58.88 15.44 33.15
CA VAL A 68 60.28 15.45 32.66
C VAL A 68 60.32 15.45 31.14
N SER A 69 59.61 14.51 30.48
CA SER A 69 59.59 14.44 29.01
C SER A 69 59.12 15.76 28.38
N ALA A 70 58.13 16.43 28.97
CA ALA A 70 57.62 17.67 28.43
C ALA A 70 58.63 18.84 28.60
N VAL A 71 59.40 18.88 29.68
CA VAL A 71 60.46 19.88 29.90
C VAL A 71 61.69 19.62 29.05
N GLU A 72 62.16 18.38 28.95
CA GLU A 72 63.38 18.03 28.22
C GLU A 72 63.18 18.02 26.70
N LEU A 73 62.02 17.54 26.22
CA LEU A 73 61.71 17.53 24.78
C LEU A 73 61.08 18.85 24.30
N GLY A 74 60.38 19.59 25.17
CA GLY A 74 59.72 20.86 24.84
C GLY A 74 60.52 22.11 25.20
N ASN A 75 61.59 21.98 26.00
CA ASN A 75 62.47 23.05 26.48
C ASN A 75 61.74 24.26 27.11
N TYR A 76 60.56 24.06 27.69
CA TYR A 76 59.81 25.13 28.35
C TYR A 76 60.12 25.20 29.86
N ARG A 77 59.98 26.41 30.41
CA ARG A 77 60.21 26.73 31.81
C ARG A 77 58.93 27.25 32.47
N ALA A 78 58.35 28.36 32.02
CA ALA A 78 57.06 28.79 32.57
C ALA A 78 55.87 28.16 31.81
N VAL A 79 54.80 27.85 32.55
CA VAL A 79 53.56 27.27 32.02
C VAL A 79 52.36 28.00 32.61
N LEU A 80 51.43 28.41 31.76
CA LEU A 80 50.10 28.90 32.09
C LEU A 80 49.08 27.90 31.57
N ALA A 81 48.27 27.36 32.47
CA ALA A 81 47.12 26.52 32.15
C ALA A 81 45.84 27.28 32.51
N VAL A 82 44.97 27.47 31.51
CA VAL A 82 43.69 28.16 31.63
C VAL A 82 42.58 27.13 31.41
N PRO A 83 41.57 27.05 32.30
CA PRO A 83 40.45 26.13 32.14
C PRO A 83 39.51 26.62 31.02
N MET A 84 39.00 25.68 30.23
CA MET A 84 37.85 25.88 29.34
C MET A 84 36.62 25.32 30.08
N LEU A 85 35.77 26.19 30.61
CA LEU A 85 34.61 25.82 31.43
C LEU A 85 33.29 26.06 30.70
N LYS A 86 32.36 25.13 30.85
CA LYS A 86 30.93 25.31 30.54
C LYS A 86 30.13 24.93 31.78
N ASP A 87 29.25 25.81 32.26
CA ASP A 87 28.37 25.54 33.42
C ASP A 87 29.11 24.99 34.66
N ASN A 88 30.35 25.46 34.88
CA ASN A 88 31.30 24.99 35.89
C ASN A 88 31.80 23.53 35.71
N GLU A 89 31.56 22.89 34.57
CA GLU A 89 32.23 21.67 34.12
C GLU A 89 33.47 21.99 33.26
N LEU A 90 34.50 21.14 33.36
CA LEU A 90 35.76 21.32 32.64
C LEU A 90 35.71 20.63 31.27
N VAL A 91 35.57 21.42 30.21
CA VAL A 91 35.58 20.96 28.81
C VAL A 91 37.02 20.70 28.33
N GLY A 92 38.01 21.40 28.89
CA GLY A 92 39.42 21.19 28.58
C GLY A 92 40.31 22.29 29.16
N SER A 93 41.53 22.45 28.63
CA SER A 93 42.43 23.53 29.03
C SER A 93 43.30 24.05 27.89
N ILE A 94 43.41 25.38 27.77
CA ILE A 94 44.44 26.02 26.95
C ILE A 94 45.73 26.10 27.77
N ASN A 95 46.81 25.58 27.22
CA ASN A 95 48.13 25.56 27.86
C ASN A 95 49.11 26.38 27.03
N ILE A 96 49.66 27.44 27.61
CA ILE A 96 50.72 28.26 27.00
C ILE A 96 52.03 28.05 27.76
N GLN A 97 53.10 27.87 27.00
CA GLN A 97 54.42 27.50 27.48
C GLN A 97 55.45 28.50 26.97
N ARG A 98 56.50 28.77 27.75
CA ARG A 98 57.61 29.64 27.34
C ARG A 98 58.94 29.15 27.90
N GLN A 99 60.02 29.41 27.17
CA GLN A 99 61.36 28.88 27.48
C GLN A 99 62.08 29.64 28.61
N GLN A 100 61.62 30.84 28.99
CA GLN A 100 62.18 31.60 30.11
C GLN A 100 61.43 31.30 31.41
N ALA A 101 62.15 31.25 32.52
CA ALA A 101 61.61 31.06 33.87
C ALA A 101 61.02 32.38 34.41
N GLN A 102 59.95 32.88 33.78
CA GLN A 102 59.29 34.13 34.13
C GLN A 102 57.77 33.95 34.06
N PRO A 103 56.99 34.36 35.08
CA PRO A 103 55.54 34.22 35.09
C PRO A 103 54.89 35.02 33.95
N PHE A 104 53.63 34.67 33.66
CA PHE A 104 52.76 35.42 32.76
C PHE A 104 52.13 36.58 33.54
N THR A 105 52.06 37.75 32.90
CA THR A 105 51.44 38.94 33.51
C THR A 105 49.92 38.82 33.52
N ASP A 106 49.24 39.56 34.40
CA ASP A 106 47.77 39.48 34.52
C ASP A 106 47.06 39.75 33.20
N LYS A 107 47.55 40.72 32.40
CA LYS A 107 47.04 40.99 31.05
C LYS A 107 47.22 39.84 30.07
N GLN A 108 48.31 39.06 30.20
CA GLN A 108 48.51 37.84 29.40
C GLN A 108 47.57 36.73 29.86
N VAL A 109 47.38 36.56 31.17
CA VAL A 109 46.44 35.60 31.74
C VAL A 109 45.00 35.90 31.32
N GLU A 110 44.58 37.15 31.42
CA GLU A 110 43.26 37.65 31.01
C GLU A 110 43.02 37.43 29.51
N LEU A 111 44.01 37.73 28.65
CA LEU A 111 43.92 37.48 27.22
C LEU A 111 43.68 35.99 26.91
N VAL A 112 44.39 35.09 27.58
CA VAL A 112 44.22 33.63 27.39
C VAL A 112 42.92 33.13 28.00
N ALA A 113 42.44 33.71 29.12
CA ALA A 113 41.12 33.45 29.68
C ALA A 113 39.99 33.83 28.70
N ASN A 114 40.11 34.98 28.05
CA ASN A 114 39.17 35.41 27.01
C ASN A 114 39.20 34.47 25.79
N PHE A 115 40.37 34.01 25.35
CA PHE A 115 40.48 32.98 24.30
C PHE A 115 39.87 31.63 24.74
N ALA A 116 40.06 31.21 25.99
CA ALA A 116 39.48 29.97 26.52
C ALA A 116 37.94 30.04 26.56
N ALA A 117 37.37 31.17 26.96
CA ALA A 117 35.92 31.39 26.91
C ALA A 117 35.37 31.31 25.47
N GLN A 118 36.03 31.95 24.51
CA GLN A 118 35.65 31.88 23.09
C GLN A 118 35.83 30.46 22.50
N ALA A 119 36.85 29.73 22.92
CA ALA A 119 37.08 28.34 22.49
C ALA A 119 35.96 27.41 22.96
N VAL A 120 35.46 27.54 24.19
CA VAL A 120 34.29 26.80 24.68
C VAL A 120 33.07 27.04 23.78
N ILE A 121 32.77 28.31 23.47
CA ILE A 121 31.64 28.69 22.61
C ILE A 121 31.79 28.07 21.21
N ALA A 122 32.99 28.10 20.62
CA ALA A 122 33.24 27.53 19.29
C ALA A 122 33.12 25.99 19.26
N ILE A 123 33.64 25.31 20.29
CA ILE A 123 33.52 23.85 20.47
C ILE A 123 32.05 23.46 20.62
N GLU A 124 31.30 24.16 21.48
CA GLU A 124 29.90 23.88 21.75
C GLU A 124 29.00 24.15 20.53
N ASN A 125 29.22 25.28 19.83
CA ASN A 125 28.52 25.56 18.57
C ASN A 125 28.78 24.47 17.53
N THR A 126 30.02 23.97 17.43
CA THR A 126 30.35 22.88 16.50
C THR A 126 29.65 21.58 16.89
N ARG A 127 29.61 21.25 18.19
CA ARG A 127 28.92 20.07 18.73
C ARG A 127 27.41 20.14 18.46
N LEU A 128 26.76 21.24 18.84
CA LEU A 128 25.33 21.46 18.63
C LEU A 128 24.95 21.48 17.14
N LEU A 129 25.78 22.07 16.27
CA LEU A 129 25.55 22.03 14.82
C LEU A 129 25.66 20.62 14.24
N ASN A 130 26.53 19.76 14.79
CA ASN A 130 26.63 18.37 14.36
C ASN A 130 25.44 17.53 14.86
N GLU A 131 25.05 17.67 16.13
CA GLU A 131 23.85 17.05 16.70
C GLU A 131 22.57 17.46 15.93
N LEU A 132 22.45 18.75 15.57
CA LEU A 132 21.34 19.26 14.75
C LEU A 132 21.36 18.70 13.33
N ARG A 133 22.54 18.60 12.68
CA ARG A 133 22.67 18.00 11.34
C ARG A 133 22.30 16.51 11.34
N GLU A 134 22.76 15.75 12.33
CA GLU A 134 22.36 14.34 12.52
C GLU A 134 20.84 14.22 12.66
N SER A 135 20.22 15.02 13.53
CA SER A 135 18.77 15.01 13.75
C SER A 135 17.98 15.39 12.49
N LEU A 136 18.39 16.44 11.77
CA LEU A 136 17.77 16.85 10.50
C LEU A 136 17.93 15.79 9.40
N GLN A 137 19.07 15.10 9.33
CA GLN A 137 19.27 14.01 8.38
C GLN A 137 18.34 12.82 8.67
N GLN A 138 18.17 12.45 9.94
CA GLN A 138 17.24 11.40 10.37
C GLN A 138 15.77 11.77 10.08
N GLN A 139 15.36 13.00 10.39
CA GLN A 139 14.01 13.51 10.10
C GLN A 139 13.74 13.58 8.60
N THR A 140 14.69 14.08 7.80
CA THR A 140 14.54 14.19 6.34
C THR A 140 14.37 12.81 5.71
N ALA A 141 15.22 11.83 6.08
CA ALA A 141 15.11 10.48 5.57
C ALA A 141 13.80 9.77 5.99
N THR A 142 13.33 10.02 7.22
CA THR A 142 12.02 9.53 7.68
C THR A 142 10.89 10.15 6.85
N ALA A 143 10.95 11.45 6.58
CA ALA A 143 9.98 12.15 5.74
C ALA A 143 10.04 11.67 4.28
N ASP A 144 11.23 11.41 3.73
CA ASP A 144 11.43 10.85 2.38
C ASP A 144 10.74 9.47 2.26
N VAL A 145 10.95 8.57 3.24
CA VAL A 145 10.31 7.25 3.28
C VAL A 145 8.80 7.37 3.41
N LEU A 146 8.29 8.16 4.36
CA LEU A 146 6.85 8.39 4.54
C LEU A 146 6.20 9.00 3.29
N LYS A 147 6.91 9.89 2.59
CA LYS A 147 6.47 10.47 1.32
C LYS A 147 6.33 9.40 0.24
N VAL A 148 7.30 8.50 0.08
CA VAL A 148 7.20 7.38 -0.89
C VAL A 148 6.05 6.44 -0.54
N ILE A 149 5.87 6.10 0.74
CA ILE A 149 4.70 5.32 1.22
C ILE A 149 3.38 6.00 0.84
N SER A 150 3.30 7.33 0.96
CA SER A 150 2.09 8.10 0.61
C SER A 150 1.87 8.26 -0.90
N SER A 151 2.94 8.26 -1.71
CA SER A 151 2.85 8.50 -3.17
C SER A 151 2.64 7.24 -4.00
N SER A 152 2.86 6.05 -3.44
CA SER A 152 2.74 4.76 -4.14
C SER A 152 1.77 3.79 -3.43
N PRO A 153 0.45 4.09 -3.33
CA PRO A 153 -0.48 3.28 -2.56
C PRO A 153 -0.70 1.88 -3.17
N GLY A 154 -0.18 0.86 -2.47
CA GLY A 154 -0.30 -0.54 -2.87
C GLY A 154 0.91 -1.10 -3.65
N GLU A 155 1.99 -0.34 -3.80
CA GLU A 155 3.23 -0.80 -4.45
C GLU A 155 4.36 -0.87 -3.42
N LEU A 156 4.76 -2.10 -3.05
CA LEU A 156 5.78 -2.31 -2.01
C LEU A 156 7.22 -2.14 -2.50
N GLU A 157 7.51 -2.47 -3.76
CA GLU A 157 8.88 -2.47 -4.27
C GLU A 157 9.53 -1.06 -4.29
N PRO A 158 8.84 0.03 -4.73
CA PRO A 158 9.38 1.39 -4.63
C PRO A 158 9.61 1.83 -3.17
N VAL A 159 8.72 1.42 -2.25
CA VAL A 159 8.81 1.72 -0.82
C VAL A 159 10.02 1.00 -0.19
N PHE A 160 10.20 -0.29 -0.47
CA PHE A 160 11.33 -1.07 0.01
C PHE A 160 12.66 -0.53 -0.52
N GLN A 161 12.71 -0.14 -1.81
CA GLN A 161 13.89 0.45 -2.41
C GLN A 161 14.27 1.78 -1.75
N ALA A 162 13.30 2.69 -1.56
CA ALA A 162 13.52 3.97 -0.90
C ALA A 162 13.97 3.81 0.57
N MET A 163 13.43 2.83 1.30
CA MET A 163 13.89 2.52 2.66
C MET A 163 15.31 1.98 2.68
N LEU A 164 15.68 1.08 1.75
CA LEU A 164 17.04 0.55 1.66
C LEU A 164 18.06 1.64 1.31
N GLU A 165 17.75 2.51 0.35
CA GLU A 165 18.57 3.66 -0.02
C GLU A 165 18.83 4.59 1.18
N ASN A 166 17.77 4.92 1.93
CA ASN A 166 17.88 5.74 3.14
C ASN A 166 18.67 5.04 4.26
N ALA A 167 18.38 3.78 4.53
CA ALA A 167 19.07 2.97 5.53
C ALA A 167 20.58 2.88 5.26
N VAL A 168 20.97 2.56 4.03
CA VAL A 168 22.37 2.47 3.61
C VAL A 168 23.07 3.83 3.72
N ARG A 169 22.43 4.90 3.23
CA ARG A 169 22.93 6.30 3.27
C ARG A 169 23.26 6.76 4.69
N ILE A 170 22.35 6.58 5.64
CA ILE A 170 22.50 7.13 7.00
C ILE A 170 23.38 6.24 7.88
N CYS A 171 23.35 4.93 7.66
CA CYS A 171 24.25 4.02 8.37
C CYS A 171 25.70 4.10 7.87
N ALA A 172 26.02 4.94 6.86
CA ALA A 172 27.31 4.95 6.17
C ALA A 172 27.78 3.52 5.82
N ALA A 173 26.81 2.72 5.37
CA ALA A 173 27.00 1.39 4.83
C ALA A 173 27.04 1.47 3.30
N SER A 174 27.28 0.34 2.65
CA SER A 174 27.32 0.29 1.18
C SER A 174 26.23 -0.59 0.59
N PHE A 175 25.63 -1.48 1.39
CA PHE A 175 24.74 -2.53 0.90
C PHE A 175 23.57 -2.80 1.86
N GLY A 176 22.42 -3.17 1.29
CA GLY A 176 21.23 -3.52 2.06
C GLY A 176 20.37 -4.58 1.35
N ASN A 177 19.70 -5.43 2.12
CA ASN A 177 18.74 -6.42 1.65
C ASN A 177 17.49 -6.40 2.55
N LEU A 178 16.30 -6.57 1.95
CA LEU A 178 15.04 -6.75 2.68
C LEU A 178 14.47 -8.12 2.34
N TYR A 179 14.19 -8.90 3.38
CA TYR A 179 13.65 -10.25 3.27
C TYR A 179 12.25 -10.33 3.86
N LEU A 180 11.32 -10.94 3.13
CA LEU A 180 10.00 -11.34 3.63
C LEU A 180 9.99 -12.82 3.96
N ARG A 181 9.26 -13.20 5.02
CA ARG A 181 9.14 -14.56 5.52
C ARG A 181 7.95 -15.26 4.87
N ASP A 182 8.16 -16.50 4.44
CA ASP A 182 7.11 -17.43 4.05
C ASP A 182 7.31 -18.75 4.82
N GLY A 183 6.56 -18.93 5.91
CA GLY A 183 6.71 -20.04 6.84
C GLY A 183 8.13 -20.16 7.42
N GLU A 184 8.88 -21.17 6.97
CA GLU A 184 10.27 -21.44 7.38
C GLU A 184 11.32 -20.84 6.43
N PHE A 185 10.88 -20.17 5.36
CA PHE A 185 11.73 -19.61 4.31
C PHE A 185 11.72 -18.09 4.32
N PHE A 186 12.73 -17.51 3.67
CA PHE A 186 12.81 -16.09 3.35
C PHE A 186 13.01 -15.87 1.86
N HIS A 187 12.35 -14.83 1.34
CA HIS A 187 12.42 -14.37 -0.03
C HIS A 187 13.04 -12.97 -0.06
N LEU A 188 14.03 -12.74 -0.95
CA LEU A 188 14.65 -11.43 -1.13
C LEU A 188 13.68 -10.52 -1.88
N ALA A 189 12.99 -9.64 -1.17
CA ALA A 189 11.95 -8.77 -1.71
C ALA A 189 12.50 -7.45 -2.27
N ALA A 190 13.63 -6.96 -1.76
CA ALA A 190 14.36 -5.82 -2.31
C ALA A 190 15.84 -5.86 -1.92
N PHE A 191 16.70 -5.19 -2.68
CA PHE A 191 18.14 -5.09 -2.41
C PHE A 191 18.74 -3.79 -2.97
N HIS A 192 19.73 -3.25 -2.30
CA HIS A 192 20.45 -2.04 -2.71
C HIS A 192 21.96 -2.30 -2.75
N ASN A 193 22.56 -2.06 -3.92
CA ASN A 193 23.96 -2.35 -4.31
C ASN A 193 24.44 -3.80 -4.17
N THR A 194 23.61 -4.72 -3.68
CA THR A 194 23.99 -6.11 -3.38
C THR A 194 24.58 -6.82 -4.62
N PRO A 195 25.75 -7.48 -4.50
CA PRO A 195 26.43 -8.09 -5.64
C PRO A 195 25.55 -9.07 -6.44
N PRO A 196 25.53 -9.01 -7.79
CA PRO A 196 24.65 -9.82 -8.63
C PRO A 196 24.76 -11.33 -8.39
N ALA A 197 25.96 -11.85 -8.09
CA ALA A 197 26.19 -13.26 -7.78
C ALA A 197 25.43 -13.71 -6.51
N PHE A 198 25.33 -12.85 -5.49
CA PHE A 198 24.51 -13.14 -4.31
C PHE A 198 23.01 -12.95 -4.60
N VAL A 199 22.61 -11.96 -5.39
CA VAL A 199 21.20 -11.80 -5.79
C VAL A 199 20.71 -13.04 -6.55
N ALA A 200 21.49 -13.55 -7.51
CA ALA A 200 21.16 -14.76 -8.25
C ALA A 200 21.04 -16.00 -7.34
N SER A 201 21.92 -16.15 -6.33
CA SER A 201 21.82 -17.27 -5.37
C SER A 201 20.61 -17.19 -4.44
N ARG A 202 19.92 -16.04 -4.38
CA ARG A 202 18.74 -15.78 -3.52
C ARG A 202 17.42 -15.61 -4.27
N ARG A 203 17.45 -15.24 -5.55
CA ARG A 203 16.24 -14.94 -6.34
C ARG A 203 15.46 -16.20 -6.71
N ASP A 204 16.16 -17.26 -7.07
CA ASP A 204 15.53 -18.43 -7.72
C ASP A 204 15.28 -19.61 -6.75
N ARG A 205 15.57 -19.46 -5.45
CA ARG A 205 15.45 -20.52 -4.44
C ARG A 205 14.97 -19.99 -3.09
N PRO A 206 13.94 -20.60 -2.45
CA PRO A 206 13.55 -20.27 -1.08
C PRO A 206 14.72 -20.46 -0.11
N TYR A 207 15.07 -19.41 0.66
CA TYR A 207 16.15 -19.50 1.64
C TYR A 207 15.63 -19.97 2.99
N ARG A 208 16.03 -21.16 3.42
CA ARG A 208 15.90 -21.60 4.81
C ARG A 208 17.18 -21.31 5.60
N PRO A 209 17.16 -20.47 6.66
CA PRO A 209 18.33 -20.24 7.50
C PRO A 209 18.66 -21.45 8.38
N GLY A 210 19.95 -21.75 8.58
CA GLY A 210 20.36 -22.68 9.64
C GLY A 210 20.10 -22.10 11.03
N PRO A 211 19.86 -22.91 12.07
CA PRO A 211 19.44 -22.42 13.38
C PRO A 211 20.47 -21.49 14.03
N ASN A 212 21.76 -21.74 13.87
CA ASN A 212 22.81 -20.89 14.46
C ASN A 212 23.19 -19.67 13.61
N SER A 213 22.73 -19.60 12.35
CA SER A 213 22.95 -18.45 11.46
C SER A 213 22.32 -17.16 12.02
N PRO A 214 22.81 -15.95 11.67
CA PRO A 214 22.24 -14.70 12.16
C PRO A 214 20.73 -14.55 11.90
N PRO A 215 20.17 -14.90 10.71
CA PRO A 215 18.72 -14.92 10.51
C PRO A 215 18.01 -15.98 11.36
N GLY A 216 18.60 -17.17 11.54
CA GLY A 216 18.05 -18.22 12.40
C GLY A 216 17.99 -17.82 13.89
N ARG A 217 18.99 -17.07 14.37
CA ARG A 217 18.98 -16.46 15.71
C ARG A 217 17.87 -15.41 15.81
N LEU A 218 17.74 -14.52 14.81
CA LEU A 218 16.68 -13.52 14.72
C LEU A 218 15.27 -14.14 14.72
N MET A 219 15.06 -15.27 14.04
CA MET A 219 13.78 -16.01 14.07
C MET A 219 13.40 -16.46 15.49
N ARG A 220 14.36 -16.95 16.28
CA ARG A 220 14.10 -17.39 17.67
C ARG A 220 13.90 -16.22 18.62
N THR A 221 14.83 -15.26 18.62
CA THR A 221 14.85 -14.19 19.62
C THR A 221 13.88 -13.06 19.31
N ARG A 222 13.49 -12.89 18.03
CA ARG A 222 12.76 -11.72 17.51
C ARG A 222 13.47 -10.39 17.82
N ALA A 223 14.77 -10.44 18.05
CA ALA A 223 15.60 -9.30 18.42
C ALA A 223 16.56 -8.92 17.28
N VAL A 224 17.10 -7.70 17.34
CA VAL A 224 18.19 -7.28 16.45
C VAL A 224 19.40 -8.19 16.63
N ILE A 225 19.99 -8.63 15.52
CA ILE A 225 21.24 -9.38 15.51
C ILE A 225 22.32 -8.52 14.84
N HIS A 226 23.24 -8.00 15.65
CA HIS A 226 24.43 -7.27 15.18
C HIS A 226 25.65 -8.21 15.24
N VAL A 227 26.31 -8.40 14.10
CA VAL A 227 27.51 -9.23 13.96
C VAL A 227 28.68 -8.32 13.56
N ALA A 228 29.55 -8.02 14.52
CA ALA A 228 30.70 -7.14 14.34
C ALA A 228 31.68 -7.65 13.27
N ASN A 229 31.96 -8.96 13.26
CA ASN A 229 32.76 -9.64 12.24
C ASN A 229 32.15 -11.01 11.89
N LEU A 230 31.53 -11.11 10.72
CA LEU A 230 30.88 -12.32 10.21
C LEU A 230 31.87 -13.48 10.02
N MET A 231 33.13 -13.20 9.74
CA MET A 231 34.19 -14.22 9.58
C MET A 231 34.55 -14.90 10.90
N ALA A 232 34.15 -14.31 12.04
CA ALA A 232 34.34 -14.84 13.38
C ALA A 232 33.01 -15.33 14.01
N ASP A 233 31.89 -15.26 13.28
CA ASP A 233 30.61 -15.82 13.76
C ASP A 233 30.67 -17.36 13.69
N PRO A 234 30.23 -18.09 14.73
CA PRO A 234 30.24 -19.56 14.74
C PRO A 234 29.60 -20.16 13.48
N SER A 235 28.52 -19.57 12.97
CA SER A 235 27.84 -20.09 11.78
C SER A 235 28.66 -19.98 10.48
N TYR A 236 29.62 -19.05 10.39
CA TYR A 236 30.57 -19.01 9.28
C TYR A 236 31.67 -20.06 9.44
N LEU A 237 32.17 -20.25 10.66
CA LEU A 237 33.20 -21.24 11.00
C LEU A 237 32.69 -22.68 10.82
N GLU A 238 31.43 -22.93 11.19
CA GLU A 238 30.67 -24.17 10.96
C GLU A 238 30.27 -24.37 9.48
N ARG A 239 30.60 -23.41 8.60
CA ARG A 239 30.31 -23.42 7.15
C ARG A 239 28.81 -23.53 6.81
N ASP A 240 27.92 -22.84 7.53
CA ASP A 240 26.50 -22.71 7.14
C ASP A 240 26.41 -22.18 5.69
N PRO A 241 25.77 -22.91 4.75
CA PRO A 241 25.79 -22.54 3.33
C PRO A 241 25.23 -21.14 3.03
N GLY A 242 24.24 -20.69 3.82
CA GLY A 242 23.63 -19.37 3.65
C GLY A 242 24.53 -18.24 4.17
N VAL A 243 25.28 -18.48 5.25
CA VAL A 243 26.23 -17.53 5.83
C VAL A 243 27.51 -17.47 4.99
N VAL A 244 28.04 -18.61 4.56
CA VAL A 244 29.17 -18.71 3.63
C VAL A 244 28.87 -17.96 2.33
N ALA A 245 27.71 -18.20 1.71
CA ALA A 245 27.31 -17.45 0.51
C ALA A 245 27.21 -15.94 0.75
N PHE A 246 26.79 -15.49 1.93
CA PHE A 246 26.71 -14.06 2.26
C PHE A 246 28.09 -13.44 2.53
N ALA A 247 29.01 -14.17 3.16
CA ALA A 247 30.38 -13.72 3.39
C ALA A 247 31.22 -13.73 2.09
N GLU A 248 31.05 -14.73 1.23
CA GLU A 248 31.87 -14.93 0.03
C GLU A 248 31.29 -14.24 -1.22
N LEU A 249 29.99 -14.41 -1.53
CA LEU A 249 29.39 -13.83 -2.74
C LEU A 249 28.94 -12.38 -2.56
N ALA A 250 28.46 -12.00 -1.37
CA ALA A 250 28.11 -10.60 -1.06
C ALA A 250 29.29 -9.82 -0.47
N GLY A 251 30.39 -10.50 -0.12
CA GLY A 251 31.56 -9.90 0.53
C GLY A 251 31.34 -9.47 1.99
N SER A 252 30.24 -9.88 2.63
CA SER A 252 29.82 -9.34 3.93
C SER A 252 30.85 -9.58 5.04
N ARG A 253 31.14 -8.55 5.84
CA ARG A 253 32.09 -8.59 6.98
C ARG A 253 31.46 -8.09 8.27
N THR A 254 30.71 -6.98 8.25
CA THR A 254 29.86 -6.57 9.37
C THR A 254 28.42 -6.49 8.89
N VAL A 255 27.48 -7.05 9.65
CA VAL A 255 26.04 -7.00 9.33
C VAL A 255 25.22 -6.69 10.58
N VAL A 256 24.16 -5.90 10.40
CA VAL A 256 23.05 -5.81 11.34
C VAL A 256 21.76 -6.30 10.67
N LEU A 257 21.05 -7.19 11.35
CA LEU A 257 19.74 -7.70 10.95
C LEU A 257 18.70 -7.16 11.94
N VAL A 258 17.70 -6.46 11.42
CA VAL A 258 16.62 -5.86 12.20
C VAL A 258 15.30 -6.54 11.84
N PRO A 259 14.57 -7.11 12.82
CA PRO A 259 13.32 -7.80 12.57
C PRO A 259 12.20 -6.84 12.20
N MET A 260 11.38 -7.22 11.21
CA MET A 260 10.11 -6.57 10.89
C MET A 260 9.00 -7.33 11.62
N LEU A 261 8.51 -6.75 12.72
CA LEU A 261 7.54 -7.36 13.62
C LEU A 261 6.15 -6.73 13.50
N LYS A 262 5.10 -7.55 13.40
CA LYS A 262 3.70 -7.16 13.58
C LYS A 262 3.15 -7.93 14.77
N GLU A 263 2.72 -7.22 15.82
CA GLU A 263 2.08 -7.84 17.00
C GLU A 263 2.93 -8.96 17.66
N GLY A 264 4.26 -8.91 17.49
CA GLY A 264 5.21 -9.93 17.97
C GLY A 264 5.48 -11.08 16.99
N GLU A 265 4.78 -11.15 15.85
CA GLU A 265 5.08 -12.05 14.75
C GLU A 265 6.14 -11.47 13.81
N LEU A 266 7.06 -12.31 13.36
CA LEU A 266 8.14 -11.94 12.42
C LEU A 266 7.66 -12.07 10.97
N ILE A 267 7.38 -10.94 10.32
CA ILE A 267 7.03 -10.86 8.89
C ILE A 267 8.28 -10.94 8.00
N GLY A 268 9.43 -10.50 8.50
CA GLY A 268 10.65 -10.40 7.68
C GLY A 268 11.80 -9.76 8.43
N TYR A 269 12.89 -9.42 7.73
CA TYR A 269 13.97 -8.63 8.31
C TYR A 269 14.65 -7.71 7.29
N LEU A 270 15.15 -6.58 7.79
CA LEU A 270 16.05 -5.67 7.09
C LEU A 270 17.49 -6.04 7.44
N SER A 271 18.39 -6.16 6.46
CA SER A 271 19.79 -6.54 6.63
C SER A 271 20.69 -5.49 5.98
N ILE A 272 21.38 -4.68 6.78
CA ILE A 272 22.36 -3.69 6.32
C ILE A 272 23.77 -4.20 6.62
N TYR A 273 24.68 -4.12 5.65
CA TYR A 273 26.02 -4.69 5.79
C TYR A 273 27.14 -3.87 5.14
N ARG A 274 28.37 -4.16 5.58
CA ARG A 274 29.63 -3.59 5.12
C ARG A 274 30.58 -4.72 4.70
N GLN A 275 31.43 -4.47 3.72
CA GLN A 275 32.49 -5.40 3.26
C GLN A 275 33.83 -5.20 4.00
N GLU A 276 33.82 -4.35 5.03
CA GLU A 276 34.91 -4.07 5.97
C GLU A 276 34.46 -4.42 7.38
N VAL A 277 35.41 -4.70 8.28
CA VAL A 277 35.11 -4.94 9.70
C VAL A 277 34.98 -3.60 10.41
N ARG A 278 33.76 -3.06 10.45
CA ARG A 278 33.42 -1.81 11.15
C ARG A 278 32.03 -1.95 11.76
N PRO A 279 31.88 -2.09 13.10
CA PRO A 279 30.60 -2.22 13.78
C PRO A 279 29.62 -1.07 13.51
N PHE A 280 28.31 -1.35 13.65
CA PHE A 280 27.27 -0.32 13.68
C PHE A 280 27.15 0.27 15.09
N ALA A 281 26.89 1.57 15.19
CA ALA A 281 26.64 2.23 16.48
C ALA A 281 25.15 2.13 16.86
N ASP A 282 24.83 2.18 18.16
CA ASP A 282 23.47 1.94 18.66
C ASP A 282 22.43 2.89 18.03
N LYS A 283 22.74 4.19 17.90
CA LYS A 283 21.91 5.16 17.17
C LYS A 283 21.57 4.75 15.72
N GLN A 284 22.49 4.06 15.04
CA GLN A 284 22.25 3.55 13.68
C GLN A 284 21.27 2.37 13.72
N ILE A 285 21.41 1.50 14.72
CA ILE A 285 20.52 0.35 14.95
C ILE A 285 19.10 0.83 15.27
N GLU A 286 18.94 1.82 16.17
CA GLU A 286 17.66 2.43 16.51
C GLU A 286 16.94 3.00 15.28
N LEU A 287 17.66 3.70 14.39
CA LEU A 287 17.10 4.21 13.15
C LEU A 287 16.63 3.09 12.21
N LEU A 288 17.39 1.99 12.12
CA LEU A 288 16.99 0.82 11.33
C LEU A 288 15.75 0.12 11.92
N MET A 289 15.56 0.13 13.24
CA MET A 289 14.31 -0.33 13.87
C MET A 289 13.12 0.55 13.43
N ASN A 290 13.28 1.87 13.37
CA ASN A 290 12.23 2.77 12.90
C ASN A 290 11.86 2.51 11.42
N PHE A 291 12.84 2.27 10.54
CA PHE A 291 12.56 1.89 9.15
C PHE A 291 11.92 0.50 9.05
N ALA A 292 12.33 -0.48 9.86
CA ALA A 292 11.68 -1.79 9.91
C ALA A 292 10.20 -1.69 10.35
N SER A 293 9.89 -0.81 11.31
CA SER A 293 8.50 -0.52 11.71
C SER A 293 7.69 0.14 10.59
N GLN A 294 8.29 1.08 9.84
CA GLN A 294 7.63 1.72 8.68
C GLN A 294 7.39 0.72 7.53
N ALA A 295 8.31 -0.23 7.32
CA ALA A 295 8.13 -1.30 6.36
C ALA A 295 6.92 -2.18 6.69
N VAL A 296 6.73 -2.56 7.97
CA VAL A 296 5.56 -3.31 8.43
C VAL A 296 4.26 -2.53 8.15
N ILE A 297 4.23 -1.22 8.41
CA ILE A 297 3.06 -0.37 8.15
C ILE A 297 2.75 -0.32 6.63
N ALA A 298 3.77 -0.19 5.77
CA ALA A 298 3.57 -0.17 4.32
C ALA A 298 3.06 -1.52 3.76
N ILE A 299 3.59 -2.63 4.27
CA ILE A 299 3.13 -4.01 3.98
C ILE A 299 1.65 -4.15 4.35
N GLU A 300 1.29 -3.76 5.57
CA GLU A 300 -0.09 -3.89 6.06
C GLU A 300 -1.06 -2.99 5.29
N ASN A 301 -0.69 -1.73 5.02
CA ASN A 301 -1.50 -0.82 4.20
C ASN A 301 -1.75 -1.40 2.80
N THR A 302 -0.74 -2.01 2.17
CA THR A 302 -0.90 -2.66 0.86
C THR A 302 -1.80 -3.89 0.93
N ARG A 303 -1.66 -4.72 1.98
CA ARG A 303 -2.52 -5.88 2.23
C ARG A 303 -3.99 -5.46 2.37
N LEU A 304 -4.28 -4.54 3.27
CA LEU A 304 -5.62 -4.01 3.53
C LEU A 304 -6.25 -3.35 2.30
N LEU A 305 -5.45 -2.60 1.53
CA LEU A 305 -5.90 -1.92 0.31
C LEU A 305 -6.22 -2.91 -0.82
N ASN A 306 -5.51 -4.04 -0.91
CA ASN A 306 -5.82 -5.12 -1.83
C ASN A 306 -7.07 -5.91 -1.39
N GLU A 307 -7.22 -6.21 -0.09
CA GLU A 307 -8.45 -6.83 0.47
C GLU A 307 -9.69 -5.95 0.23
N LEU A 308 -9.56 -4.63 0.40
CA LEU A 308 -10.62 -3.67 0.10
C LEU A 308 -10.98 -3.64 -1.40
N ARG A 309 -9.98 -3.65 -2.28
CA ARG A 309 -10.20 -3.69 -3.75
C ARG A 309 -10.94 -4.97 -4.17
N GLU A 310 -10.55 -6.12 -3.62
CA GLU A 310 -11.22 -7.40 -3.87
C GLU A 310 -12.69 -7.37 -3.42
N SER A 311 -12.95 -6.87 -2.20
CA SER A 311 -14.31 -6.71 -1.67
C SER A 311 -15.17 -5.76 -2.51
N LEU A 312 -14.63 -4.61 -2.94
CA LEU A 312 -15.32 -3.67 -3.82
C LEU A 312 -15.60 -4.26 -5.21
N GLN A 313 -14.70 -5.08 -5.75
CA GLN A 313 -14.91 -5.77 -7.03
C GLN A 313 -16.06 -6.78 -6.93
N GLN A 314 -16.15 -7.52 -5.82
CA GLN A 314 -17.25 -8.45 -5.52
C GLN A 314 -18.59 -7.73 -5.32
N GLN A 315 -18.60 -6.63 -4.56
CA GLN A 315 -19.81 -5.82 -4.34
C GLN A 315 -20.31 -5.18 -5.64
N THR A 316 -19.40 -4.60 -6.45
CA THR A 316 -19.76 -3.98 -7.73
C THR A 316 -20.39 -4.98 -8.68
N ALA A 317 -19.80 -6.17 -8.84
CA ALA A 317 -20.37 -7.21 -9.71
C ALA A 317 -21.73 -7.72 -9.21
N THR A 318 -21.91 -7.85 -7.89
CA THR A 318 -23.21 -8.18 -7.28
C THR A 318 -24.26 -7.09 -7.57
N SER A 319 -23.87 -5.82 -7.49
CA SER A 319 -24.73 -4.66 -7.75
C SER A 319 -25.11 -4.54 -9.24
N GLU A 320 -24.17 -4.77 -10.16
CA GLU A 320 -24.43 -4.82 -11.60
C GLU A 320 -25.48 -5.89 -11.94
N VAL A 321 -25.33 -7.10 -11.39
CA VAL A 321 -26.29 -8.19 -11.59
C VAL A 321 -27.68 -7.83 -11.05
N LEU A 322 -27.78 -7.29 -9.82
CA LEU A 322 -29.04 -6.83 -9.24
C LEU A 322 -29.68 -5.69 -10.06
N GLY A 323 -28.86 -4.78 -10.60
CA GLY A 323 -29.29 -3.71 -11.49
C GLY A 323 -29.96 -4.25 -12.75
N VAL A 324 -29.36 -5.24 -13.42
CA VAL A 324 -29.92 -5.86 -14.62
C VAL A 324 -31.20 -6.65 -14.32
N ILE A 325 -31.26 -7.37 -13.19
CA ILE A 325 -32.50 -8.03 -12.72
C ILE A 325 -33.62 -7.00 -12.55
N SER A 326 -33.33 -5.83 -11.99
CA SER A 326 -34.32 -4.78 -11.77
C SER A 326 -34.68 -3.99 -13.04
N SER A 327 -33.78 -3.85 -14.01
CA SER A 327 -34.01 -3.07 -15.23
C SER A 327 -34.74 -3.82 -16.33
N SER A 328 -34.71 -5.16 -16.31
CA SER A 328 -35.29 -6.02 -17.35
C SER A 328 -36.31 -7.04 -16.80
N PRO A 329 -37.47 -6.60 -16.26
CA PRO A 329 -38.43 -7.50 -15.60
C PRO A 329 -39.07 -8.53 -16.55
N GLY A 330 -38.62 -9.77 -16.43
CA GLY A 330 -39.09 -10.92 -17.21
C GLY A 330 -38.20 -11.31 -18.40
N GLU A 331 -37.03 -10.68 -18.56
CA GLU A 331 -36.03 -11.08 -19.56
C GLU A 331 -34.83 -11.74 -18.86
N LEU A 332 -34.71 -13.06 -18.99
CA LEU A 332 -33.67 -13.85 -18.30
C LEU A 332 -32.32 -13.85 -19.02
N GLU A 333 -32.31 -13.78 -20.36
CA GLU A 333 -31.09 -13.84 -21.18
C GLU A 333 -30.06 -12.75 -20.78
N PRO A 334 -30.43 -11.45 -20.67
CA PRO A 334 -29.46 -10.41 -20.33
C PRO A 334 -28.92 -10.57 -18.90
N VAL A 335 -29.79 -10.96 -17.96
CA VAL A 335 -29.43 -11.23 -16.56
C VAL A 335 -28.37 -12.32 -16.49
N PHE A 336 -28.63 -13.49 -17.10
CA PHE A 336 -27.71 -14.61 -17.09
C PHE A 336 -26.40 -14.30 -17.81
N GLN A 337 -26.46 -13.54 -18.92
CA GLN A 337 -25.26 -13.19 -19.66
C GLN A 337 -24.35 -12.25 -18.85
N VAL A 338 -24.90 -11.27 -18.13
CA VAL A 338 -24.14 -10.38 -17.24
C VAL A 338 -23.62 -11.10 -16.00
N MET A 339 -24.42 -11.97 -15.36
CA MET A 339 -23.95 -12.86 -14.28
C MET A 339 -22.73 -13.66 -14.71
N LEU A 340 -22.83 -14.32 -15.87
CA LEU A 340 -21.78 -15.20 -16.37
C LEU A 340 -20.54 -14.42 -16.79
N GLN A 341 -20.68 -13.25 -17.44
CA GLN A 341 -19.56 -12.35 -17.73
C GLN A 341 -18.81 -11.91 -16.47
N ASN A 342 -19.53 -11.48 -15.42
CA ASN A 342 -18.92 -11.07 -14.15
C ASN A 342 -18.25 -12.23 -13.42
N ALA A 343 -18.89 -13.40 -13.41
CA ALA A 343 -18.32 -14.61 -12.82
C ALA A 343 -17.02 -15.04 -13.54
N LEU A 344 -16.98 -15.00 -14.88
CA LEU A 344 -15.77 -15.29 -15.65
C LEU A 344 -14.66 -14.27 -15.43
N ARG A 345 -15.02 -12.97 -15.35
CA ARG A 345 -14.07 -11.88 -15.09
C ARG A 345 -13.39 -12.02 -13.73
N ILE A 346 -14.13 -12.30 -12.66
CA ILE A 346 -13.57 -12.40 -11.30
C ILE A 346 -12.91 -13.76 -11.06
N CYS A 347 -13.39 -14.83 -11.68
CA CYS A 347 -12.76 -16.15 -11.58
C CYS A 347 -11.58 -16.34 -12.57
N GLU A 348 -11.23 -15.33 -13.36
CA GLU A 348 -10.22 -15.39 -14.43
C GLU A 348 -10.40 -16.61 -15.35
N ALA A 349 -11.64 -16.95 -15.66
CA ALA A 349 -12.00 -18.15 -16.41
C ALA A 349 -12.22 -17.83 -17.89
N LYS A 350 -11.96 -18.82 -18.75
CA LYS A 350 -12.01 -18.64 -20.22
C LYS A 350 -13.43 -18.69 -20.76
N PHE A 351 -14.27 -19.55 -20.18
CA PHE A 351 -15.66 -19.68 -20.58
C PHE A 351 -16.52 -20.29 -19.47
N GLY A 352 -17.83 -20.11 -19.60
CA GLY A 352 -18.82 -20.63 -18.67
C GLY A 352 -20.15 -20.91 -19.36
N MET A 353 -21.02 -21.60 -18.64
CA MET A 353 -22.40 -21.86 -19.04
C MET A 353 -23.34 -21.78 -17.84
N LEU A 354 -24.54 -21.24 -18.06
CA LEU A 354 -25.69 -21.36 -17.17
C LEU A 354 -26.68 -22.31 -17.82
N LEU A 355 -27.03 -23.37 -17.08
CA LEU A 355 -27.94 -24.43 -17.52
C LEU A 355 -29.16 -24.43 -16.61
N ARG A 356 -30.38 -24.43 -17.17
CA ARG A 356 -31.61 -24.67 -16.41
C ARG A 356 -31.90 -26.17 -16.40
N TYR A 357 -32.39 -26.70 -15.29
CA TYR A 357 -32.86 -28.08 -15.17
C TYR A 357 -34.40 -28.09 -15.22
N SER A 358 -34.97 -28.94 -16.07
CA SER A 358 -36.42 -29.14 -16.19
C SER A 358 -36.71 -30.51 -16.80
N ASP A 359 -37.74 -31.19 -16.30
CA ASP A 359 -38.25 -32.45 -16.87
C ASP A 359 -37.16 -33.55 -17.02
N GLY A 360 -36.22 -33.59 -16.07
CA GLY A 360 -35.11 -34.55 -16.04
C GLY A 360 -33.90 -34.18 -16.91
N ALA A 361 -33.93 -33.07 -17.65
CA ALA A 361 -32.89 -32.65 -18.57
C ALA A 361 -32.35 -31.24 -18.29
N PHE A 362 -31.10 -30.98 -18.70
CA PHE A 362 -30.53 -29.64 -18.72
C PHE A 362 -30.75 -28.97 -20.08
N VAL A 363 -31.04 -27.68 -20.04
CA VAL A 363 -31.15 -26.79 -21.20
C VAL A 363 -30.19 -25.63 -20.99
N ALA A 364 -29.31 -25.36 -21.96
CA ALA A 364 -28.47 -24.17 -21.91
C ALA A 364 -29.32 -22.91 -21.97
N GLN A 365 -29.09 -21.99 -21.04
CA GLN A 365 -29.73 -20.66 -21.01
C GLN A 365 -28.74 -19.57 -21.41
N ALA A 366 -27.50 -19.64 -20.96
CA ALA A 366 -26.47 -18.68 -21.38
C ALA A 366 -25.11 -19.38 -21.52
N MET A 367 -24.31 -18.93 -22.50
CA MET A 367 -22.90 -19.31 -22.64
C MET A 367 -22.06 -18.08 -22.97
N VAL A 368 -20.92 -17.94 -22.31
CA VAL A 368 -19.98 -16.83 -22.54
C VAL A 368 -18.58 -17.40 -22.70
N GLY A 369 -17.87 -16.98 -23.74
CA GLY A 369 -16.53 -17.47 -24.10
C GLY A 369 -16.48 -18.90 -24.67
N ALA A 370 -17.60 -19.62 -24.71
CA ALA A 370 -17.64 -21.01 -25.14
C ALA A 370 -17.31 -21.16 -26.65
N PRO A 371 -16.43 -22.10 -27.05
CA PRO A 371 -16.14 -22.33 -28.46
C PRO A 371 -17.37 -22.76 -29.28
N PRO A 372 -17.48 -22.39 -30.58
CA PRO A 372 -18.67 -22.66 -31.39
C PRO A 372 -19.12 -24.13 -31.40
N ALA A 373 -18.17 -25.07 -31.47
CA ALA A 373 -18.48 -26.51 -31.44
C ALA A 373 -19.17 -26.98 -30.15
N LEU A 374 -18.93 -26.31 -29.01
CA LEU A 374 -19.61 -26.60 -27.74
C LEU A 374 -21.00 -25.94 -27.71
N VAL A 375 -21.11 -24.71 -28.23
CA VAL A 375 -22.39 -23.97 -28.36
C VAL A 375 -23.36 -24.75 -29.25
N ASP A 376 -22.92 -25.16 -30.45
CA ASP A 376 -23.73 -25.96 -31.39
C ASP A 376 -24.20 -27.30 -30.81
N ALA A 377 -23.38 -27.92 -29.95
CA ALA A 377 -23.70 -29.20 -29.32
C ALA A 377 -24.77 -29.08 -28.22
N LEU A 378 -24.79 -27.95 -27.48
CA LEU A 378 -25.58 -27.79 -26.27
C LEU A 378 -26.79 -26.84 -26.40
N MET A 379 -26.78 -25.91 -27.36
CA MET A 379 -27.92 -25.01 -27.61
C MET A 379 -29.07 -25.65 -28.41
N ARG A 380 -28.85 -26.82 -29.03
CA ARG A 380 -29.83 -27.40 -29.97
C ARG A 380 -30.92 -28.27 -29.33
N LYS A 381 -30.66 -28.92 -28.19
CA LYS A 381 -31.61 -29.84 -27.52
C LYS A 381 -31.36 -29.92 -26.01
N PRO A 382 -32.40 -30.20 -25.20
CA PRO A 382 -32.22 -30.64 -23.82
C PRO A 382 -31.35 -31.91 -23.78
N PHE A 383 -30.51 -32.05 -22.74
CA PHE A 383 -29.62 -33.20 -22.57
C PHE A 383 -29.59 -33.70 -21.13
N THR A 384 -29.38 -35.00 -20.95
CA THR A 384 -29.08 -35.61 -19.65
C THR A 384 -27.57 -35.73 -19.47
N PRO A 385 -27.03 -35.51 -18.25
CA PRO A 385 -25.61 -35.66 -18.00
C PRO A 385 -25.25 -37.16 -17.97
N ALA A 386 -24.14 -37.53 -18.61
CA ALA A 386 -23.65 -38.91 -18.57
C ALA A 386 -23.16 -39.28 -17.14
N PRO A 387 -23.33 -40.53 -16.69
CA PRO A 387 -22.84 -40.95 -15.38
C PRO A 387 -21.35 -40.64 -15.15
N GLY A 388 -21.04 -40.21 -13.93
CA GLY A 388 -19.69 -39.88 -13.48
C GLY A 388 -19.21 -38.47 -13.83
N ILE A 389 -19.84 -37.76 -14.79
CA ILE A 389 -19.39 -36.40 -15.15
C ILE A 389 -19.70 -35.42 -14.02
N PRO A 390 -18.94 -34.31 -13.88
CA PRO A 390 -19.12 -33.33 -12.81
C PRO A 390 -20.55 -32.76 -12.66
N LEU A 391 -21.29 -32.60 -13.76
CA LEU A 391 -22.69 -32.17 -13.75
C LEU A 391 -23.64 -33.24 -13.17
N ASP A 392 -23.37 -34.52 -13.43
CA ASP A 392 -24.08 -35.68 -12.85
C ASP A 392 -23.74 -35.87 -11.36
N ARG A 393 -22.48 -35.64 -10.96
CA ARG A 393 -22.08 -35.60 -9.54
C ARG A 393 -22.81 -34.49 -8.78
N MET A 394 -22.93 -33.31 -9.37
CA MET A 394 -23.69 -32.19 -8.79
C MET A 394 -25.18 -32.54 -8.69
N LEU A 395 -25.79 -33.08 -9.75
CA LEU A 395 -27.19 -33.51 -9.78
C LEU A 395 -27.54 -34.49 -8.64
N ARG A 396 -26.68 -35.48 -8.36
CA ARG A 396 -26.89 -36.41 -7.23
C ARG A 396 -26.67 -35.81 -5.85
N THR A 397 -25.65 -34.95 -5.70
CA THR A 397 -25.19 -34.49 -4.38
C THR A 397 -25.81 -33.16 -3.94
N LYS A 398 -26.37 -32.40 -4.88
CA LYS A 398 -26.81 -30.99 -4.73
C LYS A 398 -25.73 -30.08 -4.14
N LYS A 399 -24.46 -30.45 -4.27
CA LYS A 399 -23.30 -29.70 -3.77
C LYS A 399 -22.47 -29.14 -4.90
N VAL A 400 -21.69 -28.10 -4.60
CA VAL A 400 -20.66 -27.60 -5.52
C VAL A 400 -19.68 -28.73 -5.82
N VAL A 401 -19.41 -28.96 -7.10
CA VAL A 401 -18.38 -29.90 -7.56
C VAL A 401 -17.20 -29.11 -8.09
N HIS A 402 -16.06 -29.21 -7.41
CA HIS A 402 -14.78 -28.70 -7.90
C HIS A 402 -14.00 -29.84 -8.56
N THR A 403 -13.47 -29.58 -9.75
CA THR A 403 -12.63 -30.51 -10.50
C THR A 403 -11.30 -29.84 -10.77
N LEU A 404 -10.21 -30.35 -10.18
CA LEU A 404 -8.87 -29.78 -10.34
C LEU A 404 -8.35 -29.95 -11.78
N ASP A 405 -8.54 -31.12 -12.39
CA ASP A 405 -8.19 -31.37 -13.79
C ASP A 405 -9.12 -32.39 -14.45
N ALA A 406 -9.96 -31.93 -15.38
CA ALA A 406 -10.85 -32.79 -16.16
C ALA A 406 -10.14 -33.71 -17.17
N ALA A 407 -8.82 -33.56 -17.38
CA ALA A 407 -8.06 -34.45 -18.25
C ALA A 407 -7.74 -35.81 -17.61
N VAL A 408 -7.74 -35.90 -16.27
CA VAL A 408 -7.49 -37.14 -15.50
C VAL A 408 -8.78 -37.78 -14.96
N GLU A 409 -9.92 -37.12 -15.10
CA GLU A 409 -11.24 -37.71 -14.82
C GLU A 409 -11.54 -38.86 -15.78
N GLU A 410 -12.07 -39.96 -15.25
CA GLU A 410 -12.42 -41.17 -15.99
C GLU A 410 -13.55 -40.90 -17.01
N SER A 411 -14.56 -40.13 -16.60
CA SER A 411 -15.68 -39.69 -17.46
C SER A 411 -15.49 -38.25 -17.91
N LYS A 412 -14.89 -38.06 -19.10
CA LYS A 412 -14.51 -36.74 -19.62
C LYS A 412 -15.72 -35.94 -20.14
N PRO A 413 -16.06 -34.78 -19.54
CA PRO A 413 -17.21 -33.98 -19.98
C PRO A 413 -16.99 -33.39 -21.38
N LEU A 414 -18.10 -33.02 -22.05
CA LEU A 414 -18.08 -32.37 -23.36
C LEU A 414 -17.23 -31.09 -23.39
N SER A 415 -17.18 -30.31 -22.30
CA SER A 415 -16.32 -29.13 -22.15
C SER A 415 -14.82 -29.47 -22.07
N ALA A 416 -14.43 -30.62 -21.53
CA ALA A 416 -13.04 -31.06 -21.61
C ALA A 416 -12.67 -31.45 -23.06
N ARG A 417 -13.58 -32.17 -23.74
CA ARG A 417 -13.36 -32.73 -25.08
C ARG A 417 -13.41 -31.70 -26.21
N LEU A 418 -14.33 -30.74 -26.17
CA LEU A 418 -14.60 -29.79 -27.26
C LEU A 418 -14.02 -28.39 -27.03
N SER A 419 -13.67 -28.03 -25.78
CA SER A 419 -13.16 -26.70 -25.45
C SER A 419 -11.93 -26.71 -24.53
N GLY A 420 -11.32 -27.88 -24.29
CA GLY A 420 -10.07 -28.00 -23.57
C GLY A 420 -10.16 -27.61 -22.09
N ALA A 421 -11.34 -27.73 -21.46
CA ALA A 421 -11.47 -27.50 -20.02
C ALA A 421 -10.51 -28.40 -19.22
N ARG A 422 -9.82 -27.79 -18.25
CA ARG A 422 -8.95 -28.46 -17.28
C ARG A 422 -9.59 -28.29 -15.91
N SER A 423 -9.26 -27.24 -15.16
CA SER A 423 -9.94 -26.93 -13.90
C SER A 423 -11.34 -26.34 -14.12
N HIS A 424 -12.32 -26.73 -13.31
CA HIS A 424 -13.66 -26.14 -13.35
C HIS A 424 -14.44 -26.31 -12.05
N ILE A 425 -15.47 -25.47 -11.88
CA ILE A 425 -16.48 -25.59 -10.83
C ILE A 425 -17.87 -25.73 -11.46
N VAL A 426 -18.70 -26.57 -10.85
CA VAL A 426 -20.14 -26.70 -11.14
C VAL A 426 -20.88 -26.36 -9.86
N VAL A 427 -21.67 -25.28 -9.90
CA VAL A 427 -22.41 -24.73 -8.77
C VAL A 427 -23.91 -24.96 -9.00
N PRO A 428 -24.63 -25.63 -8.07
CA PRO A 428 -26.07 -25.86 -8.21
C PRO A 428 -26.86 -24.55 -8.00
N MET A 429 -27.94 -24.41 -8.75
CA MET A 429 -28.97 -23.39 -8.52
C MET A 429 -30.12 -24.08 -7.79
N LEU A 430 -30.28 -23.82 -6.49
CA LEU A 430 -31.25 -24.49 -5.62
C LEU A 430 -32.38 -23.56 -5.18
N LYS A 431 -33.61 -24.08 -5.13
CA LYS A 431 -34.78 -23.46 -4.51
C LYS A 431 -35.41 -24.48 -3.58
N ASP A 432 -35.46 -24.20 -2.27
CA ASP A 432 -36.07 -25.12 -1.29
C ASP A 432 -35.51 -26.57 -1.37
N ASP A 433 -34.20 -26.68 -1.60
CA ASP A 433 -33.43 -27.91 -1.94
C ASP A 433 -33.78 -28.58 -3.30
N GLU A 434 -34.72 -28.06 -4.09
CA GLU A 434 -34.95 -28.49 -5.48
C GLU A 434 -33.91 -27.89 -6.44
N LEU A 435 -33.42 -28.68 -7.40
CA LEU A 435 -32.44 -28.24 -8.39
C LEU A 435 -33.13 -27.55 -9.57
N ILE A 436 -32.98 -26.23 -9.66
CA ILE A 436 -33.50 -25.38 -10.76
C ILE A 436 -32.50 -25.31 -11.93
N GLY A 437 -31.22 -25.58 -11.70
CA GLY A 437 -30.18 -25.47 -12.72
C GLY A 437 -28.75 -25.52 -12.16
N SER A 438 -27.80 -25.00 -12.92
CA SER A 438 -26.41 -24.88 -12.51
C SER A 438 -25.66 -23.78 -13.25
N ILE A 439 -24.70 -23.16 -12.57
CA ILE A 439 -23.66 -22.32 -13.19
C ILE A 439 -22.36 -23.13 -13.22
N SER A 440 -21.73 -23.23 -14.39
CA SER A 440 -20.44 -23.92 -14.56
C SER A 440 -19.40 -23.00 -15.18
N ILE A 441 -18.18 -23.00 -14.62
CA ILE A 441 -17.09 -22.11 -15.01
C ILE A 441 -15.81 -22.90 -15.24
N TYR A 442 -15.13 -22.65 -16.36
CA TYR A 442 -14.02 -23.46 -16.87
C TYR A 442 -12.76 -22.64 -17.14
N ARG A 443 -11.62 -23.16 -16.67
CA ARG A 443 -10.27 -22.76 -17.09
C ARG A 443 -9.72 -23.80 -18.07
N GLN A 444 -8.83 -23.38 -18.97
CA GLN A 444 -8.10 -24.26 -19.90
C GLN A 444 -6.71 -24.66 -19.38
N GLU A 445 -6.41 -24.25 -18.15
CA GLU A 445 -5.18 -24.52 -17.40
C GLU A 445 -5.53 -25.28 -16.10
N VAL A 446 -4.55 -25.99 -15.52
CA VAL A 446 -4.71 -26.62 -14.21
C VAL A 446 -4.40 -25.57 -13.14
N ARG A 447 -5.45 -24.90 -12.65
CA ARG A 447 -5.38 -23.91 -11.57
C ARG A 447 -6.66 -23.99 -10.71
N PRO A 448 -6.57 -24.34 -9.42
CA PRO A 448 -7.74 -24.48 -8.54
C PRO A 448 -8.49 -23.15 -8.37
N PHE A 449 -9.79 -23.23 -8.13
CA PHE A 449 -10.59 -22.07 -7.71
C PHE A 449 -10.43 -21.87 -6.20
N THR A 450 -10.43 -20.61 -5.75
CA THR A 450 -10.40 -20.29 -4.31
C THR A 450 -11.79 -20.38 -3.69
N ASP A 451 -11.89 -20.55 -2.38
CA ASP A 451 -13.18 -20.61 -1.68
C ASP A 451 -14.02 -19.34 -1.92
N LYS A 452 -13.39 -18.16 -1.94
CA LYS A 452 -14.02 -16.88 -2.33
C LYS A 452 -14.60 -16.91 -3.75
N GLN A 453 -13.88 -17.49 -4.72
CA GLN A 453 -14.37 -17.64 -6.10
C GLN A 453 -15.57 -18.61 -6.17
N VAL A 454 -15.57 -19.68 -5.36
CA VAL A 454 -16.70 -20.60 -5.24
C VAL A 454 -17.92 -19.91 -4.63
N GLU A 455 -17.74 -19.18 -3.51
CA GLU A 455 -18.79 -18.45 -2.81
C GLU A 455 -19.43 -17.37 -3.70
N LEU A 456 -18.63 -16.61 -4.45
CA LEU A 456 -19.12 -15.64 -5.44
C LEU A 456 -20.09 -16.28 -6.44
N VAL A 457 -19.73 -17.45 -6.99
CA VAL A 457 -20.54 -18.12 -8.01
C VAL A 457 -21.78 -18.77 -7.39
N ALA A 458 -21.70 -19.22 -6.13
CA ALA A 458 -22.87 -19.64 -5.35
C ALA A 458 -23.87 -18.50 -5.13
N ASN A 459 -23.37 -17.29 -4.82
CA ASN A 459 -24.21 -16.10 -4.69
C ASN A 459 -24.88 -15.72 -6.02
N PHE A 460 -24.17 -15.79 -7.15
CA PHE A 460 -24.79 -15.60 -8.48
C PHE A 460 -25.79 -16.71 -8.83
N ALA A 461 -25.55 -17.96 -8.42
CA ALA A 461 -26.50 -19.05 -8.63
C ALA A 461 -27.81 -18.82 -7.84
N ALA A 462 -27.73 -18.35 -6.59
CA ALA A 462 -28.89 -17.95 -5.80
C ALA A 462 -29.66 -16.78 -6.45
N GLN A 463 -28.95 -15.76 -6.95
CA GLN A 463 -29.58 -14.65 -7.67
C GLN A 463 -30.23 -15.08 -8.99
N ALA A 464 -29.66 -16.06 -9.70
CA ALA A 464 -30.26 -16.64 -10.90
C ALA A 464 -31.57 -17.36 -10.59
N VAL A 465 -31.68 -18.07 -9.46
CA VAL A 465 -32.94 -18.66 -8.98
C VAL A 465 -33.99 -17.58 -8.72
N ILE A 466 -33.62 -16.49 -8.04
CA ILE A 466 -34.52 -15.35 -7.77
C ILE A 466 -35.02 -14.71 -9.08
N ALA A 467 -34.13 -14.51 -10.06
CA ALA A 467 -34.50 -13.95 -11.36
C ALA A 467 -35.48 -14.85 -12.15
N ILE A 468 -35.25 -16.18 -12.13
CA ILE A 468 -36.15 -17.17 -12.73
C ILE A 468 -37.52 -17.11 -12.07
N GLU A 469 -37.57 -17.13 -10.73
CA GLU A 469 -38.82 -17.12 -9.98
C GLU A 469 -39.61 -15.81 -10.19
N ASN A 470 -38.94 -14.66 -10.16
CA ASN A 470 -39.56 -13.37 -10.47
C ASN A 470 -40.15 -13.36 -11.89
N THR A 471 -39.45 -13.94 -12.87
CA THR A 471 -39.94 -14.05 -14.26
C THR A 471 -41.15 -14.98 -14.36
N ARG A 472 -41.13 -16.12 -13.65
CA ARG A 472 -42.26 -17.06 -13.56
C ARG A 472 -43.51 -16.35 -12.99
N LEU A 473 -43.37 -15.71 -11.84
CA LEU A 473 -44.45 -14.98 -11.16
C LEU A 473 -45.00 -13.82 -12.01
N LEU A 474 -44.13 -13.06 -12.70
CA LEU A 474 -44.55 -11.99 -13.61
C LEU A 474 -45.35 -12.52 -14.80
N ASN A 475 -44.99 -13.69 -15.34
CA ASN A 475 -45.71 -14.29 -16.46
C ASN A 475 -47.06 -14.87 -16.02
N GLU A 476 -47.12 -15.57 -14.87
CA GLU A 476 -48.39 -16.05 -14.27
C GLU A 476 -49.35 -14.88 -13.99
N LEU A 477 -48.84 -13.76 -13.46
CA LEU A 477 -49.63 -12.55 -13.25
C LEU A 477 -50.15 -11.93 -14.57
N ARG A 478 -49.29 -11.89 -15.62
CA ARG A 478 -49.69 -11.40 -16.95
C ARG A 478 -50.76 -12.27 -17.59
N GLU A 479 -50.64 -13.60 -17.51
CA GLU A 479 -51.65 -14.55 -18.02
C GLU A 479 -52.98 -14.39 -17.28
N SER A 480 -52.96 -14.29 -15.94
CA SER A 480 -54.16 -14.06 -15.14
C SER A 480 -54.87 -12.74 -15.51
N LEU A 481 -54.11 -11.65 -15.70
CA LEU A 481 -54.64 -10.35 -16.13
C LEU A 481 -55.20 -10.40 -17.57
N GLN A 482 -54.55 -11.12 -18.49
CA GLN A 482 -55.08 -11.34 -19.84
C GLN A 482 -56.40 -12.13 -19.80
N GLN A 483 -56.48 -13.19 -18.99
CA GLN A 483 -57.69 -13.99 -18.85
C GLN A 483 -58.86 -13.19 -18.23
N GLN A 484 -58.59 -12.37 -17.21
CA GLN A 484 -59.57 -11.42 -16.66
C GLN A 484 -60.02 -10.39 -17.70
N THR A 485 -59.09 -9.83 -18.48
CA THR A 485 -59.41 -8.85 -19.53
C THR A 485 -60.24 -9.49 -20.65
N ALA A 486 -59.94 -10.73 -21.04
CA ALA A 486 -60.71 -11.48 -22.02
C ALA A 486 -62.13 -11.77 -21.53
N THR A 487 -62.30 -12.25 -20.29
CA THR A 487 -63.65 -12.47 -19.70
C THR A 487 -64.43 -11.16 -19.53
N ALA A 488 -63.79 -10.06 -19.12
CA ALA A 488 -64.41 -8.74 -19.05
C ALA A 488 -64.87 -8.24 -20.44
N ASN A 489 -64.08 -8.47 -21.49
CA ASN A 489 -64.47 -8.13 -22.86
C ASN A 489 -65.64 -8.99 -23.35
N VAL A 490 -65.66 -10.30 -23.06
CA VAL A 490 -66.78 -11.19 -23.39
C VAL A 490 -68.06 -10.75 -22.66
N LEU A 491 -67.99 -10.47 -21.35
CA LEU A 491 -69.11 -9.93 -20.57
C LEU A 491 -69.62 -8.60 -21.14
N LYS A 492 -68.74 -7.73 -21.61
CA LYS A 492 -69.08 -6.44 -22.23
C LYS A 492 -69.75 -6.60 -23.60
N VAL A 493 -69.41 -7.64 -24.37
CA VAL A 493 -70.11 -8.00 -25.61
C VAL A 493 -71.48 -8.58 -25.29
N ILE A 494 -71.58 -9.55 -24.38
CA ILE A 494 -72.86 -10.15 -23.96
C ILE A 494 -73.81 -9.07 -23.43
N SER A 495 -73.33 -8.18 -22.55
CA SER A 495 -74.12 -7.07 -22.00
C SER A 495 -74.62 -6.07 -23.05
N ARG A 496 -73.93 -5.92 -24.19
CA ARG A 496 -74.41 -5.14 -25.33
C ARG A 496 -75.43 -5.91 -26.18
N SER A 497 -75.25 -7.22 -26.35
CA SER A 497 -76.14 -8.05 -27.16
C SER A 497 -77.45 -8.44 -26.47
N THR A 498 -77.51 -8.49 -25.13
CA THR A 498 -78.75 -8.79 -24.40
C THR A 498 -79.68 -7.57 -24.22
N PHE A 499 -79.22 -6.36 -24.57
CA PHE A 499 -79.94 -5.11 -24.31
C PHE A 499 -80.51 -4.41 -25.56
N ASP A 500 -80.84 -5.18 -26.62
CA ASP A 500 -81.48 -4.65 -27.84
C ASP A 500 -82.98 -5.02 -27.99
N LEU A 501 -83.59 -5.52 -26.91
CA LEU A 501 -85.02 -5.89 -26.87
C LEU A 501 -85.98 -4.69 -26.69
N VAL A 502 -85.44 -3.49 -26.38
CA VAL A 502 -86.20 -2.25 -26.25
C VAL A 502 -86.35 -1.54 -27.60
N THR A 503 -85.36 -1.66 -28.49
CA THR A 503 -85.35 -1.01 -29.81
C THR A 503 -86.46 -1.54 -30.72
N VAL A 504 -86.73 -2.85 -30.68
CA VAL A 504 -87.79 -3.52 -31.47
C VAL A 504 -89.20 -3.08 -31.06
N LEU A 505 -89.43 -2.76 -29.79
CA LEU A 505 -90.73 -2.30 -29.29
C LEU A 505 -91.04 -0.82 -29.61
N GLY A 506 -90.06 -0.06 -30.12
CA GLY A 506 -90.23 1.32 -30.55
C GLY A 506 -90.93 1.48 -31.91
N GLU A 507 -90.63 0.63 -32.89
CA GLU A 507 -91.11 0.82 -34.26
C GLU A 507 -92.57 0.37 -34.50
N LEU A 508 -93.10 -0.56 -33.69
CA LEU A 508 -94.43 -1.15 -33.87
C LEU A 508 -95.62 -0.25 -33.44
N ARG A 509 -95.40 1.04 -33.16
CA ARG A 509 -96.46 1.98 -32.70
C ARG A 509 -96.74 3.21 -33.58
N LEU A 510 -96.06 3.38 -34.73
CA LEU A 510 -96.21 4.57 -35.59
C LEU A 510 -96.87 4.31 -36.96
N HIS A 511 -97.70 3.27 -37.07
CA HIS A 511 -98.55 3.04 -38.26
C HIS A 511 -100.05 3.04 -37.93
N ARG A 512 -100.57 4.23 -37.59
CA ARG A 512 -102.00 4.63 -37.71
C ARG A 512 -102.14 6.14 -37.49
N GLY A 513 -102.55 6.92 -38.51
CA GLY A 513 -103.15 8.24 -38.26
C GLY A 513 -102.88 9.41 -39.22
N VAL A 514 -103.59 9.44 -40.37
CA VAL A 514 -104.27 10.63 -40.96
C VAL A 514 -103.47 11.90 -41.41
N ARG A 515 -103.62 12.17 -42.73
CA ARG A 515 -103.64 13.44 -43.52
C ARG A 515 -103.78 14.77 -42.71
N ALA A 516 -103.25 15.93 -43.12
CA ALA A 516 -103.71 16.70 -44.30
C ALA A 516 -102.98 18.07 -44.48
N HIS A 517 -103.20 18.69 -45.64
CA HIS A 517 -102.74 19.99 -46.17
C HIS A 517 -102.80 21.25 -45.27
N GLY A 518 -102.05 22.30 -45.64
CA GLY A 518 -102.44 23.70 -45.41
C GLY A 518 -101.35 24.77 -45.61
N ARG A 519 -101.62 25.86 -46.34
CA ARG A 519 -100.71 27.00 -46.59
C ARG A 519 -101.09 28.25 -45.75
N SER A 520 -100.12 29.16 -45.60
CA SER A 520 -100.25 30.66 -45.57
C SER A 520 -100.43 31.42 -44.24
N GLY A 521 -99.96 32.68 -44.23
CA GLY A 521 -99.95 33.67 -43.12
C GLY A 521 -98.59 33.77 -42.40
N ALA A 522 -97.75 34.82 -42.45
CA ALA A 522 -97.94 36.28 -42.29
C ALA A 522 -98.43 36.69 -40.87
N ALA A 523 -97.85 37.65 -40.12
CA ALA A 523 -96.68 38.52 -40.36
C ALA A 523 -96.08 39.12 -39.05
N ALA A 524 -94.78 39.45 -39.11
CA ALA A 524 -94.10 40.68 -38.65
C ALA A 524 -94.27 41.29 -37.24
N ARG A 525 -93.11 41.56 -36.59
CA ARG A 525 -92.69 42.92 -36.19
C ARG A 525 -91.16 43.03 -35.95
N THR A 526 -90.48 43.81 -36.81
CA THR A 526 -89.42 44.84 -36.55
C THR A 526 -88.32 44.55 -35.51
N TRP A 527 -87.02 44.75 -35.80
CA TRP A 527 -86.37 46.05 -36.15
C TRP A 527 -85.34 46.02 -37.32
N HIS A 528 -85.03 47.21 -37.85
CA HIS A 528 -84.08 47.56 -38.94
C HIS A 528 -82.63 47.83 -38.42
N CYS A 529 -81.54 48.02 -39.19
CA CYS A 529 -81.12 47.81 -40.60
C CYS A 529 -79.59 48.10 -40.69
N GLY A 530 -78.80 47.54 -41.64
CA GLY A 530 -77.36 47.84 -41.81
C GLY A 530 -76.67 47.16 -43.00
N ARG A 531 -75.62 47.77 -43.59
CA ARG A 531 -75.06 47.44 -44.93
C ARG A 531 -73.63 46.84 -44.95
N ALA A 532 -73.42 45.87 -45.87
CA ALA A 532 -72.37 45.74 -46.91
C ALA A 532 -70.82 45.61 -46.64
N ARG A 533 -70.25 44.58 -47.33
CA ARG A 533 -68.97 44.50 -48.14
C ARG A 533 -67.55 44.41 -47.52
N ALA A 534 -66.78 43.43 -48.07
CA ALA A 534 -65.32 43.40 -48.41
C ALA A 534 -64.27 43.54 -47.26
N ALA A 535 -62.99 43.13 -47.29
CA ALA A 535 -62.09 42.22 -48.07
C ALA A 535 -60.74 42.10 -47.27
N GLY A 536 -59.68 41.31 -47.55
CA GLY A 536 -59.36 40.27 -48.56
C GLY A 536 -57.84 39.93 -48.57
N ALA A 537 -57.46 38.75 -49.12
CA ALA A 537 -56.24 38.39 -49.91
C ALA A 537 -54.80 38.76 -49.41
N GLU A 538 -53.87 37.81 -49.15
CA GLU A 538 -52.88 37.12 -50.06
C GLU A 538 -51.42 37.63 -49.78
N ASP A 539 -50.29 36.97 -50.10
CA ASP A 539 -50.01 35.76 -50.91
C ASP A 539 -48.74 34.96 -50.45
N ARG A 540 -48.46 33.85 -51.15
CA ARG A 540 -47.29 32.91 -51.14
C ARG A 540 -46.22 33.38 -52.18
N PRO A 541 -45.25 32.59 -52.76
CA PRO A 541 -44.95 31.14 -52.68
C PRO A 541 -43.49 30.59 -52.73
N ARG A 542 -43.32 29.38 -52.15
CA ARG A 542 -42.64 28.13 -52.64
C ARG A 542 -41.22 28.09 -53.27
N SER A 543 -40.61 26.90 -53.00
CA SER A 543 -39.69 26.08 -53.85
C SER A 543 -38.18 26.22 -53.55
N ARG A 544 -37.29 25.22 -53.77
CA ARG A 544 -37.44 23.80 -54.20
C ARG A 544 -36.23 22.96 -53.73
N CYS A 545 -36.31 21.64 -53.97
CA CYS A 545 -35.35 20.55 -53.71
C CYS A 545 -33.84 20.80 -53.92
N GLY A 546 -33.01 20.03 -53.21
CA GLY A 546 -31.61 19.74 -53.60
C GLY A 546 -30.77 19.15 -52.47
N GLY A 547 -30.33 17.89 -52.57
CA GLY A 547 -29.44 17.25 -51.60
C GLY A 547 -27.97 17.26 -52.04
N GLY A 548 -27.04 16.97 -51.13
CA GLY A 548 -25.61 16.90 -51.47
C GLY A 548 -24.71 16.53 -50.29
N ARG A 549 -24.05 15.39 -50.40
CA ARG A 549 -23.09 14.79 -49.45
C ARG A 549 -21.88 15.70 -49.17
N GLY A 550 -21.25 15.54 -48.00
CA GLY A 550 -19.79 15.36 -47.97
C GLY A 550 -18.96 16.10 -46.90
N LEU A 551 -18.26 15.27 -46.09
CA LEU A 551 -16.87 15.45 -45.64
C LEU A 551 -16.51 16.50 -44.54
N HIS A 552 -16.10 15.93 -43.39
CA HIS A 552 -15.03 16.38 -42.47
C HIS A 552 -13.68 16.70 -43.18
N PRO A 553 -12.58 17.14 -42.50
CA PRO A 553 -12.40 17.70 -41.12
C PRO A 553 -11.46 18.93 -41.04
N SER A 554 -11.35 19.58 -39.86
CA SER A 554 -10.10 20.16 -39.27
C SER A 554 -10.42 20.82 -37.92
N ARG A 555 -9.76 20.47 -36.80
CA ARG A 555 -8.47 20.97 -36.27
C ARG A 555 -8.44 22.48 -35.98
N GLY A 556 -8.40 22.85 -34.70
CA GLY A 556 -8.14 24.22 -34.25
C GLY A 556 -8.39 24.43 -32.74
N ALA A 557 -7.35 24.28 -31.92
CA ALA A 557 -7.29 24.76 -30.53
C ALA A 557 -6.40 26.02 -30.48
N PRO A 558 -6.15 26.68 -29.33
CA PRO A 558 -6.99 26.95 -28.16
C PRO A 558 -7.08 28.47 -27.84
N ASP A 559 -7.98 28.89 -26.93
CA ASP A 559 -7.91 30.21 -26.25
C ASP A 559 -8.46 30.02 -24.82
N ARG A 560 -7.64 30.08 -23.76
CA ARG A 560 -7.10 31.25 -23.03
C ARG A 560 -8.00 31.81 -21.92
N ARG A 561 -7.36 31.92 -20.75
CA ARG A 561 -7.57 32.86 -19.62
C ARG A 561 -8.64 32.53 -18.57
N LEU A 562 -8.11 32.41 -17.35
CA LEU A 562 -8.75 32.59 -16.05
C LEU A 562 -9.41 33.98 -15.93
N PRO A 563 -10.22 34.20 -14.88
CA PRO A 563 -9.64 34.89 -13.73
C PRO A 563 -9.95 34.28 -12.35
N HIS A 564 -9.24 34.80 -11.35
CA HIS A 564 -9.24 34.44 -9.94
C HIS A 564 -10.58 34.62 -9.22
N HIS A 565 -10.75 33.89 -8.10
CA HIS A 565 -11.32 34.45 -6.88
C HIS A 565 -10.49 34.04 -5.65
N ALA A 566 -10.53 34.86 -4.61
CA ALA A 566 -9.76 34.72 -3.37
C ALA A 566 -10.65 35.03 -2.14
N GLY A 567 -10.24 34.55 -0.96
CA GLY A 567 -10.97 34.66 0.31
C GLY A 567 -11.85 33.43 0.59
N SER A 568 -12.03 32.95 1.83
CA SER A 568 -11.74 33.57 3.13
C SER A 568 -11.30 32.54 4.20
N THR A 569 -10.68 33.09 5.24
CA THR A 569 -10.05 32.51 6.44
C THR A 569 -10.95 31.76 7.44
N ALA A 570 -10.32 30.79 8.12
CA ALA A 570 -10.38 30.50 9.57
C ALA A 570 -11.67 29.99 10.25
N ASP A 571 -11.54 28.84 10.94
CA ASP A 571 -11.98 28.69 12.33
C ASP A 571 -11.04 27.71 13.08
N ALA A 572 -11.01 27.76 14.42
CA ALA A 572 -10.11 27.00 15.27
C ALA A 572 -10.74 26.62 16.61
N GLY A 573 -10.62 25.36 17.07
CA GLY A 573 -10.84 25.10 18.51
C GLY A 573 -11.04 23.67 19.04
N ARG A 574 -9.93 23.12 19.57
CA ARG A 574 -9.82 22.39 20.87
C ARG A 574 -10.42 20.97 21.06
N ARG A 575 -9.82 20.31 22.07
CA ARG A 575 -10.20 19.09 22.82
C ARG A 575 -9.70 17.76 22.21
N ALA A 576 -9.16 16.81 22.99
CA ALA A 576 -8.80 16.85 24.41
C ALA A 576 -7.63 15.91 24.74
N ASP A 577 -6.87 16.31 25.77
CA ASP A 577 -5.86 15.50 26.44
C ASP A 577 -6.53 14.41 27.30
N ARG A 578 -6.03 13.17 27.25
CA ARG A 578 -6.39 12.07 28.17
C ARG A 578 -5.18 11.21 28.47
N ARG A 579 -4.46 11.60 29.53
CA ARG A 579 -3.66 10.66 30.33
C ARG A 579 -4.54 9.52 30.82
N VAL A 580 -4.05 8.28 30.72
CA VAL A 580 -4.54 7.14 31.47
C VAL A 580 -3.38 6.60 32.30
N GLN A 581 -3.47 6.74 33.62
CA GLN A 581 -2.68 5.95 34.55
C GLN A 581 -3.34 4.58 34.70
N PHE A 582 -2.54 3.51 34.66
CA PHE A 582 -2.92 2.25 35.31
C PHE A 582 -1.74 1.79 36.17
N GLY A 583 -2.06 1.38 37.40
CA GLY A 583 -1.08 1.04 38.42
C GLY A 583 -0.80 -0.45 38.53
N GLU A 584 0.34 -0.72 39.15
CA GLU A 584 0.65 -1.84 40.05
C GLU A 584 -0.30 -3.06 40.10
N SER A 585 0.16 -4.14 39.49
CA SER A 585 0.08 -5.52 40.01
C SER A 585 1.14 -6.35 39.27
N GLY A 586 1.85 -7.31 39.85
CA GLY A 586 1.99 -7.76 41.23
C GLY A 586 3.19 -8.71 41.29
N ARG A 587 4.09 -8.56 42.27
CA ARG A 587 5.23 -9.48 42.44
C ARG A 587 4.75 -10.80 43.04
N ALA A 588 4.73 -11.86 42.25
CA ALA A 588 4.59 -13.23 42.76
C ALA A 588 5.97 -13.79 43.11
N SER A 589 6.17 -14.11 44.38
CA SER A 589 7.35 -14.79 44.91
C SER A 589 7.37 -16.24 44.43
N VAL A 590 8.52 -16.72 43.95
CA VAL A 590 8.78 -18.17 43.82
C VAL A 590 9.82 -18.56 44.86
N HIS A 591 9.43 -19.39 45.82
CA HIS A 591 10.35 -20.02 46.76
C HIS A 591 11.21 -21.07 46.06
N ARG A 592 12.44 -21.23 46.55
CA ARG A 592 13.29 -22.39 46.24
C ARG A 592 13.06 -23.48 47.29
N GLU A 593 12.49 -24.58 46.82
CA GLU A 593 12.77 -25.95 47.25
C GLU A 593 12.97 -26.72 45.92
N GLY A 594 13.88 -27.68 45.75
CA GLY A 594 14.87 -28.22 46.66
C GLY A 594 15.30 -29.60 46.13
N ASP A 595 16.42 -29.65 45.40
CA ASP A 595 17.28 -30.81 45.10
C ASP A 595 18.52 -30.33 44.31
#